data_AF-A0A3D0ZSH4-F1
#
_entry.id   AF-A0A3D0ZSH4-F1
#
_cell.length_a   1.000
_cell.length_b   1.000
_cell.length_c   1.000
_cell.angle_alpha   90.00
_cell.angle_beta   90.00
_cell.angle_gamma   90.00
#
_symmetry.space_group_name_H-M   'P 1'
#
loop_
_entity.id
_entity.type
_entity.pdbx_description
1 polymer ?
#
loop_
_entity_poly.entity_id
_entity_poly.type
_entity_poly.pdbx_seq_one_letter_code
_entity_poly.pdbx_strand_id
1 'polypeptide(L)'
;MDRYMVRLMWDEPFYAKVLRGINKKRTMQIPTAGVAVIDGYVNYLYNPKFVASLEKDEGPDKIIGLTIHECLHLAYDHCTTRRREDYPRVFNYAADLAINCQIP
;
A
#
# COMPACT_ATOMS: atom_id res chain seq x y z
N MET A 1 -4.39 5.50 -10.22
CA MET A 1 -3.55 5.54 -9.01
C MET A 1 -3.03 6.93 -8.69
N ASP A 2 -2.20 7.54 -9.54
CA ASP A 2 -1.45 8.77 -9.19
C ASP A 2 -2.33 9.94 -8.71
N ARG A 3 -3.48 10.19 -9.34
CA ARG A 3 -4.44 11.23 -8.90
C ARG A 3 -4.96 11.01 -7.46
N TYR A 4 -5.14 9.76 -7.06
CA TYR A 4 -5.64 9.39 -5.72
C TYR A 4 -4.56 9.59 -4.68
N MET A 5 -3.33 9.19 -5.00
CA MET A 5 -2.18 9.46 -4.15
C MET A 5 -1.97 10.96 -3.97
N VAL A 6 -2.03 11.76 -5.03
CA VAL A 6 -1.91 13.23 -4.93
C VAL A 6 -2.99 13.83 -4.05
N ARG A 7 -4.25 13.40 -4.20
CA ARG A 7 -5.35 13.82 -3.32
C ARG A 7 -5.07 13.46 -1.86
N LEU A 8 -4.70 12.21 -1.59
CA LEU A 8 -4.37 11.76 -0.23
C LEU A 8 -3.21 12.56 0.38
N MET A 9 -2.17 12.86 -0.39
CA MET A 9 -1.05 13.68 0.09
C MET A 9 -1.45 15.13 0.38
N TRP A 10 -2.46 15.65 -0.30
CA TRP A 10 -2.98 16.99 -0.06
C TRP A 10 -3.85 17.04 1.19
N ASP A 11 -4.71 16.04 1.35
CA ASP A 11 -5.68 15.96 2.44
C ASP A 11 -5.01 15.54 3.76
N GLU A 12 -3.99 14.67 3.71
CA GLU A 12 -3.40 14.02 4.88
C GLU A 12 -1.85 14.13 4.91
N PRO A 13 -1.28 15.07 5.69
CA PRO A 13 0.17 15.31 5.74
C PRO A 13 1.02 14.11 6.16
N PHE A 14 0.47 13.21 6.98
CA PHE A 14 1.15 11.98 7.41
C PHE A 14 1.47 11.09 6.21
N TYR A 15 0.46 10.76 5.40
CA TYR A 15 0.64 9.93 4.21
C TYR A 15 1.46 10.64 3.14
N ALA A 16 1.43 11.98 3.08
CA ALA A 16 2.32 12.76 2.23
C ALA A 16 3.80 12.55 2.55
N LYS A 17 4.17 12.40 3.83
CA LYS A 17 5.54 12.11 4.24
C LYS A 17 5.97 10.71 3.79
N VAL A 18 5.11 9.71 3.97
CA VAL A 18 5.38 8.33 3.56
C VAL A 18 5.49 8.22 2.04
N LEU A 19 4.47 8.67 1.31
CA LEU A 19 4.39 8.51 -0.13
C LEU A 19 5.50 9.26 -0.87
N ARG A 20 5.99 10.41 -0.39
CA ARG A 20 7.10 11.11 -1.05
C ARG A 20 8.42 10.35 -1.02
N GLY A 21 8.64 9.51 0.00
CA GLY A 21 9.91 8.79 0.20
C GLY A 21 10.03 7.45 -0.53
N ILE A 22 9.01 7.03 -1.30
CA ILE A 22 8.96 5.68 -1.88
C ILE A 22 8.85 5.68 -3.39
N ASN A 23 9.42 4.64 -4.00
CA ASN A 23 9.37 4.39 -5.44
C ASN A 23 8.01 3.81 -5.82
N LYS A 24 7.28 4.48 -6.72
CA LYS A 24 5.97 4.01 -7.20
C LYS A 24 6.15 3.38 -8.57
N LYS A 25 5.86 2.09 -8.70
CA LYS A 25 6.08 1.33 -9.93
C LYS A 25 4.80 0.62 -10.35
N ARG A 26 4.39 0.90 -11.58
CA ARG A 26 3.35 0.12 -12.26
C ARG A 26 3.94 -1.23 -12.65
N THR A 27 3.23 -2.31 -12.36
CA THR A 27 3.66 -3.67 -12.74
C THR A 27 2.47 -4.57 -12.99
N MET A 28 2.60 -5.53 -13.89
CA MET A 28 1.62 -6.60 -14.12
C MET A 28 2.00 -7.91 -13.42
N GLN A 29 3.14 -7.93 -12.70
CA GLN A 29 3.69 -9.14 -12.08
C GLN A 29 2.91 -9.58 -10.83
N ILE A 30 2.22 -8.65 -10.18
CA ILE A 30 1.32 -8.94 -9.06
C ILE A 30 -0.13 -8.73 -9.49
N PRO A 31 -1.09 -9.50 -8.95
CA PRO A 31 -2.50 -9.33 -9.28
C PRO A 31 -3.14 -8.12 -8.60
N THR A 32 -2.46 -7.51 -7.63
CA THR A 32 -3.00 -6.46 -6.74
C THR A 32 -2.08 -5.23 -6.66
N ALA A 33 -2.11 -4.50 -5.55
CA ALA A 33 -1.05 -3.59 -5.12
C ALA A 33 -0.35 -4.14 -3.86
N GLY A 34 0.81 -3.58 -3.52
CA GLY A 34 1.60 -3.97 -2.36
C GLY A 34 2.84 -3.10 -2.17
N VAL A 35 3.35 -3.02 -0.94
CA VAL A 35 4.67 -2.47 -0.64
C VAL A 35 5.71 -3.53 -0.28
N ALA A 36 6.94 -3.31 -0.75
CA ALA A 36 8.07 -4.18 -0.44
C ALA A 36 9.40 -3.43 -0.46
N VAL A 37 10.39 -3.94 0.28
CA VAL A 37 11.79 -3.52 0.14
C VAL A 37 12.47 -4.38 -0.90
N ILE A 38 12.95 -3.75 -1.97
CA ILE A 38 13.67 -4.41 -3.09
C ILE A 38 14.93 -3.61 -3.33
N ASP A 39 16.09 -4.28 -3.29
CA ASP A 39 17.41 -3.67 -3.45
C ASP A 39 17.67 -2.48 -2.50
N GLY A 40 17.17 -2.58 -1.26
CA GLY A 40 17.33 -1.54 -0.24
C GLY A 40 16.38 -0.35 -0.40
N TYR A 41 15.53 -0.33 -1.43
CA TYR A 41 14.54 0.72 -1.65
C TYR A 41 13.13 0.25 -1.34
N VAL A 42 12.32 1.13 -0.75
CA VAL A 42 10.89 0.89 -0.58
C VAL A 42 10.19 1.12 -1.91
N ASN A 43 9.46 0.10 -2.38
CA ASN A 43 8.70 0.12 -3.62
C ASN A 43 7.21 -0.08 -3.31
N TYR A 44 6.39 0.84 -3.77
CA TYR A 44 4.95 0.69 -3.93
C TYR A 44 4.69 0.12 -5.33
N LEU A 45 4.30 -1.14 -5.40
CA LEU A 45 3.97 -1.83 -6.64
C LEU A 45 2.46 -1.85 -6.80
N TYR A 46 1.96 -1.57 -8.00
CA TYR A 46 0.53 -1.70 -8.27
C TYR A 46 0.25 -2.18 -9.69
N ASN A 47 -0.77 -3.04 -9.80
CA ASN A 47 -1.34 -3.47 -11.05
C ASN A 47 -2.41 -2.47 -11.53
N PRO A 48 -2.19 -1.78 -12.67
CA PRO A 48 -3.16 -0.83 -13.20
C PRO A 48 -4.53 -1.44 -13.50
N LYS A 49 -4.59 -2.72 -13.89
CA LYS A 49 -5.87 -3.41 -14.16
C LYS A 49 -6.66 -3.61 -12.87
N PHE A 50 -5.99 -4.00 -11.79
CA PHE A 50 -6.61 -4.14 -10.47
C PHE A 50 -7.10 -2.80 -9.92
N VAL A 51 -6.29 -1.74 -10.02
CA VAL A 51 -6.71 -0.41 -9.57
C VAL A 51 -7.91 0.09 -10.39
N ALA A 52 -7.92 -0.17 -11.71
CA ALA A 52 -9.04 0.19 -12.57
C ALA A 52 -10.31 -0.61 -12.26
N SER A 53 -10.20 -1.91 -11.91
CA SER A 53 -11.37 -2.69 -11.48
C SER A 53 -11.91 -2.18 -10.15
N LEU A 54 -11.04 -1.86 -9.18
CA LEU A 54 -11.49 -1.25 -7.92
C LEU A 54 -12.20 0.09 -8.15
N GLU A 55 -11.65 0.95 -9.02
CA GLU A 55 -12.28 2.24 -9.35
C GLU A 55 -13.71 2.04 -9.90
N LYS A 56 -13.87 1.05 -10.77
CA LYS A 56 -15.13 0.75 -11.42
C LYS A 56 -16.15 0.11 -10.47
N ASP A 57 -15.70 -0.85 -9.66
CA ASP A 57 -16.59 -1.75 -8.93
C ASP A 57 -16.86 -1.25 -7.49
N GLU A 58 -15.88 -0.58 -6.86
CA GLU A 58 -15.96 -0.11 -5.47
C GLU A 58 -15.79 1.42 -5.32
N GLY A 59 -15.35 2.11 -6.38
CA GLY A 59 -15.23 3.56 -6.40
C GLY A 59 -13.87 4.11 -5.92
N PRO A 60 -13.73 5.45 -5.91
CA PRO A 60 -12.46 6.12 -5.66
C PRO A 60 -11.97 5.99 -4.21
N ASP A 61 -12.88 5.91 -3.24
CA ASP A 61 -12.52 5.83 -1.82
C ASP A 61 -11.82 4.50 -1.49
N LYS A 62 -12.18 3.43 -2.20
CA LYS A 62 -11.48 2.15 -2.07
C LYS A 62 -10.01 2.23 -2.48
N ILE A 63 -9.68 3.06 -3.46
CA ILE A 63 -8.29 3.26 -3.92
C ILE A 63 -7.52 4.10 -2.90
N ILE A 64 -8.17 5.07 -2.26
CA ILE A 64 -7.59 5.84 -1.15
C ILE A 64 -7.32 4.91 0.04
N GLY A 65 -8.30 4.08 0.42
CA GLY A 65 -8.16 3.06 1.47
C GLY A 65 -7.02 2.08 1.18
N LEU A 66 -6.92 1.58 -0.06
CA LEU A 66 -5.78 0.76 -0.50
C LEU A 66 -4.44 1.51 -0.33
N THR A 67 -4.39 2.80 -0.67
CA THR A 67 -3.17 3.60 -0.52
C THR A 67 -2.80 3.77 0.96
N ILE A 68 -3.78 3.99 1.83
CA ILE A 68 -3.60 4.08 3.28
C ILE A 68 -3.09 2.74 3.83
N HIS A 69 -3.71 1.63 3.43
CA HIS A 69 -3.32 0.26 3.80
C HIS A 69 -1.83 0.04 3.58
N GLU A 70 -1.35 0.28 2.36
CA GLU A 70 0.05 0.10 2.01
C GLU A 70 0.98 1.07 2.75
N CYS A 71 0.54 2.29 3.00
CA CYS A 71 1.32 3.23 3.82
C CYS A 71 1.45 2.75 5.26
N LEU A 72 0.41 2.15 5.83
CA LEU A 72 0.43 1.63 7.19
C LEU A 72 1.34 0.40 7.32
N HIS A 73 1.45 -0.45 6.29
CA HIS A 73 2.47 -1.50 6.26
C HIS A 73 3.90 -0.96 6.44
N LEU A 74 4.18 0.21 5.85
CA LEU A 74 5.47 0.88 6.01
C LEU A 74 5.59 1.55 7.38
N ALA A 75 4.55 2.25 7.82
CA ALA A 75 4.56 2.95 9.11
C ALA A 75 4.71 2.00 10.31
N TYR A 76 4.22 0.77 10.19
CA TYR A 76 4.34 -0.27 11.20
C TYR A 76 5.52 -1.21 10.99
N ASP A 77 6.44 -0.88 10.08
CA ASP A 77 7.64 -1.66 9.81
C ASP A 77 7.37 -3.12 9.39
N HIS A 78 6.19 -3.42 8.86
CA HIS A 78 5.80 -4.77 8.47
C HIS A 78 6.63 -5.32 7.30
N CYS A 79 7.21 -4.44 6.50
CA CYS A 79 8.11 -4.78 5.39
C CYS A 79 9.59 -4.74 5.78
N THR A 80 9.92 -4.29 7.00
CA THR A 80 11.29 -3.98 7.45
C THR A 80 11.60 -4.72 8.75
N THR A 81 11.79 -4.01 9.87
CA THR A 81 12.30 -4.54 11.14
C THR A 81 11.32 -5.48 11.85
N ARG A 82 10.01 -5.35 11.57
CA ARG A 82 8.97 -6.20 12.15
C ARG A 82 8.53 -7.33 11.23
N ARG A 83 9.12 -7.45 10.04
CA ARG A 83 8.85 -8.56 9.12
C ARG A 83 9.24 -9.89 9.76
N ARG A 84 8.39 -10.90 9.58
CA ARG A 84 8.59 -12.27 10.08
C ARG A 84 8.90 -13.23 8.94
N GLU A 85 10.11 -13.79 8.94
CA GLU A 85 10.56 -14.75 7.91
C GLU A 85 10.24 -16.21 8.28
N ASP A 86 9.95 -16.48 9.55
CA ASP A 86 9.55 -17.80 10.05
C ASP A 86 8.14 -18.20 9.59
N TYR A 87 7.21 -17.25 9.56
CA TYR A 87 5.83 -17.46 9.09
C TYR A 87 5.34 -16.31 8.20
N PRO A 88 5.96 -16.06 7.03
CA PRO A 88 5.75 -14.83 6.27
C PRO A 88 4.31 -14.64 5.80
N ARG A 89 3.63 -15.73 5.40
CA ARG A 89 2.21 -15.66 4.97
C ARG A 89 1.25 -15.36 6.12
N VAL A 90 1.41 -16.05 7.24
CA VAL A 90 0.53 -15.86 8.42
C VAL A 90 0.75 -14.46 9.00
N PHE A 91 1.99 -14.01 9.05
CA PHE A 91 2.32 -12.65 9.47
C PHE A 91 1.70 -11.59 8.56
N ASN A 92 1.79 -11.78 7.23
CA ASN A 92 1.14 -10.88 6.28
C ASN A 92 -0.37 -10.79 6.52
N TYR A 93 -1.08 -11.91 6.64
CA TYR A 93 -2.52 -11.87 6.97
C TYR A 93 -2.82 -11.19 8.30
N ALA A 94 -2.02 -11.44 9.35
CA ALA A 94 -2.21 -10.79 10.64
C ALA A 94 -1.98 -9.28 10.57
N ALA A 95 -0.96 -8.83 9.82
CA ALA A 95 -0.66 -7.43 9.57
C ALA A 95 -1.80 -6.74 8.80
N ASP A 96 -2.30 -7.36 7.75
CA ASP A 96 -3.42 -6.86 6.95
C ASP A 96 -4.68 -6.70 7.82
N LEU A 97 -5.00 -7.70 8.65
CA LEU A 97 -6.14 -7.64 9.57
C LEU A 97 -6.00 -6.51 10.60
N ALA A 98 -4.79 -6.29 11.13
CA ALA A 98 -4.52 -5.21 12.08
C ALA A 98 -4.60 -3.82 11.44
N ILE A 99 -4.32 -3.71 10.13
CA ILE A 99 -4.39 -2.46 9.38
C ILE A 99 -5.81 -2.17 8.90
N ASN A 100 -6.51 -3.18 8.38
CA ASN A 100 -7.84 -3.01 7.77
C ASN A 100 -8.89 -2.48 8.75
N CYS A 101 -8.74 -2.72 10.05
CA CYS A 101 -9.64 -2.15 11.07
C CYS A 101 -9.41 -0.65 11.34
N GLN A 102 -8.35 -0.05 10.78
CA GLN A 102 -8.01 1.36 10.92
C GLN A 102 -8.40 2.20 9.70
N ILE A 103 -8.82 1.55 8.62
CA ILE A 103 -9.22 2.21 7.37
C ILE A 103 -10.72 2.52 7.46
N PRO A 104 -11.13 3.79 7.34
CA PRO A 104 -12.54 4.21 7.40
C PRO A 104 -13.43 3.60 6.32
#